data_AF-X5USI1-F1
#
_entry.id   AF-X5USI1-F1
#
_cell.length_a   1.000
_cell.length_b   1.000
_cell.length_c   1.000
_cell.angle_alpha   90.00
_cell.angle_beta   90.00
_cell.angle_gamma   90.00
#
_symmetry.space_group_name_H-M   'P 1'
#
loop_
_entity.id
_entity.type
_entity.pdbx_description
1 polymer ?
#
loop_
_entity_poly.entity_id
_entity_poly.type
_entity_poly.pdbx_seq_one_letter_code
_entity_poly.pdbx_strand_id
1 'polypeptide(L)' 'MVKQDCAVCGISKTDFHHDPDHYDRPLDGVWLCRKHHKREHRRLKCEAADG' A
#
# COMPACT_ATOMS: atom_id res chain seq x y z
N MET A 1 -14.37 -4.18 4.71
CA MET A 1 -12.99 -4.08 5.22
C MET A 1 -12.92 -2.94 6.21
N VAL A 2 -12.39 -3.16 7.41
CA VAL A 2 -12.16 -2.08 8.38
C VAL A 2 -10.84 -1.39 8.01
N LYS A 3 -10.83 -0.06 7.99
CA LYS A 3 -9.61 0.72 7.74
C LYS A 3 -8.64 0.52 8.91
N GLN A 4 -7.42 0.07 8.62
CA GLN A 4 -6.41 -0.16 9.65
C GLN A 4 -5.36 0.96 9.68
N ASP A 5 -4.70 1.12 10.82
CA ASP A 5 -3.58 2.01 10.98
C ASP A 5 -2.36 1.55 10.18
N CYS A 6 -1.39 2.44 10.00
CA CYS A 6 -0.22 2.11 9.20
C CYS A 6 0.57 0.99 9.86
N ALA A 7 0.79 -0.12 9.15
CA ALA A 7 1.56 -1.25 9.67
C ALA A 7 3.00 -0.90 10.10
N VAL A 8 3.52 0.24 9.64
CA VAL A 8 4.89 0.69 9.94
C VAL A 8 4.95 1.72 11.07
N CYS A 9 3.96 2.61 11.21
CA CYS A 9 4.01 3.70 12.20
C CYS A 9 2.72 3.96 12.97
N GLY A 10 1.67 3.16 12.78
CA GLY A 10 0.43 3.25 13.54
C GLY A 10 -0.41 4.50 13.32
N ILE A 11 -0.14 5.31 12.29
CA ILE A 11 -0.98 6.47 12.00
C ILE A 11 -2.27 6.02 11.31
N SER A 12 -3.41 6.56 11.74
CA SER A 12 -4.73 6.20 11.20
C SER A 12 -4.99 6.75 9.80
N LYS A 13 -4.16 7.70 9.32
CA LYS A 13 -4.19 8.22 7.95
C LYS A 13 -3.44 7.28 7.00
N THR A 14 -4.10 6.17 6.69
CA THR A 14 -3.63 5.14 5.77
C THR A 14 -4.37 5.11 4.46
N ASP A 15 -3.71 4.49 3.50
CA ASP A 15 -4.22 4.07 2.21
C ASP A 15 -3.90 2.57 2.05
N PHE A 16 -4.73 1.86 1.28
CA PHE A 16 -4.51 0.43 1.07
C PHE A 16 -3.52 0.24 -0.10
N HIS A 17 -2.35 -0.29 0.21
CA HIS A 17 -1.37 -0.64 -0.80
C HIS A 17 -1.77 -1.97 -1.42
N HIS A 18 -2.23 -1.92 -2.68
CA HIS A 18 -2.41 -3.10 -3.52
C HIS A 18 -1.11 -3.37 -4.26
N ASP A 19 -0.78 -4.65 -4.44
CA ASP A 19 0.33 -5.05 -5.30
C ASP A 19 -0.10 -4.95 -6.79
N PRO A 20 0.66 -4.22 -7.64
CA PRO A 20 0.29 -4.01 -9.03
C PRO A 20 0.38 -5.27 -9.90
N ASP A 21 1.12 -6.32 -9.51
CA ASP A 21 1.17 -7.58 -10.28
C ASP A 21 -0.09 -8.45 -10.02
N HIS A 22 -0.88 -8.10 -8.99
CA HIS A 22 -1.99 -8.92 -8.50
C HIS A 22 -3.30 -8.13 -8.38
N TYR A 23 -3.69 -7.41 -9.43
CA TYR A 23 -5.03 -6.80 -9.53
C TYR A 23 -6.19 -7.81 -9.38
N ASP A 24 -5.92 -9.10 -9.62
CA ASP A 24 -6.88 -10.20 -9.42
C ASP A 24 -7.14 -10.51 -7.94
N ARG A 25 -6.34 -9.95 -7.02
CA ARG A 25 -6.44 -10.16 -5.57
C ARG A 25 -6.61 -8.84 -4.82
N PRO A 26 -7.77 -8.17 -4.96
CA PRO A 26 -8.04 -6.87 -4.32
C PRO A 26 -8.08 -6.90 -2.78
N LEU A 27 -8.01 -8.08 -2.17
CA LEU A 27 -8.00 -8.27 -0.71
C LEU A 27 -6.61 -8.50 -0.14
N ASP A 28 -5.59 -8.69 -0.99
CA ASP A 28 -4.22 -8.95 -0.57
C ASP A 28 -3.42 -7.65 -0.63
N GLY A 29 -3.20 -7.05 0.53
CA GLY A 29 -2.54 -5.75 0.63
C GLY A 29 -2.47 -5.25 2.06
N VAL A 30 -1.68 -4.19 2.24
CA VAL A 30 -1.34 -3.66 3.57
C VAL A 30 -1.74 -2.20 3.70
N TRP A 31 -2.16 -1.82 4.91
CA TRP A 31 -2.49 -0.43 5.20
C TRP A 31 -1.22 0.35 5.49
N LEU A 32 -0.90 1.30 4.63
CA LEU A 32 0.29 2.14 4.75
C LEU A 32 -0.10 3.61 4.68
N CYS A 33 0.57 4.45 5.48
CA CYS A 33 0.45 5.89 5.32
C CYS A 33 1.09 6.32 3.99
N ARG A 34 0.68 7.46 3.42
CA ARG A 34 1.21 7.95 2.12
C ARG A 34 2.75 7.94 2.02
N LYS A 35 3.46 8.26 3.11
CA LYS A 35 4.94 8.23 3.14
C LYS A 35 5.49 6.82 2.99
N HIS A 36 4.90 5.87 3.72
CA HIS A 36 5.32 4.48 3.71
C HIS A 36 4.86 3.75 2.46
N HIS A 37 3.67 4.08 1.97
CA HIS A 37 3.16 3.62 0.69
C HIS A 37 4.11 3.97 -0.47
N LYS A 38 4.51 5.24 -0.61
CA LYS A 38 5.48 5.66 -1.65
C LYS A 38 6.87 5.04 -1.46
N ARG A 39 7.27 4.80 -0.21
CA ARG A 39 8.55 4.15 0.07
C ARG A 39 8.52 2.68 -0.33
N GLU A 40 7.40 2.00 -0.13
CA GLU A 40 7.23 0.61 -0.54
C GLU A 40 7.26 0.49 -2.06
N HIS A 41 6.53 1.35 -2.78
CA HIS A 41 6.66 1.47 -4.24
C HIS A 41 8.10 1.69 -4.72
N ARG A 42 8.85 2.55 -4.01
CA ARG A 42 10.27 2.80 -4.31
C ARG A 42 11.18 1.61 -3.97
N ARG A 43 10.81 0.77 -2.98
CA ARG A 43 11.53 -0.46 -2.64
C ARG A 43 11.27 -1.55 -3.65
N LEU A 44 10.01 -1.71 -4.08
CA LEU A 44 9.58 -2.70 -5.05
C LEU A 44 10.12 -2.39 -6.46
N LYS A 45 10.24 -1.10 -6.82
CA LYS A 45 10.99 -0.51 -7.95
C LYS A 45 10.98 -1.20 -9.34
N CYS A 46 10.05 -2.12 -9.57
CA CYS A 46 9.39 -2.53 -10.80
C CYS A 46 8.03 -2.98 -10.24
N GLU A 47 6.91 -2.29 -10.47
CA GLU A 47 6.31 -2.00 -11.76
C GLU A 47 5.49 -0.70 -11.76
N ALA A 48 5.16 -0.29 -12.98
CA ALA A 48 4.68 1.03 -13.37
C ALA A 48 3.27 1.40 -12.87
N ALA A 49 2.99 2.71 -12.92
CA ALA A 49 1.67 3.33 -12.99
C ALA A 49 0.89 3.51 -11.66
N ASP A 50 1.18 4.62 -10.97
CA ASP A 50 0.15 5.39 -10.26
C ASP A 50 -0.55 6.25 -11.33
N GLY A 51 -1.67 5.75 -11.86
CA GLY A 51 -2.56 6.42 -12.82
C GLY A 51 -3.79 7.01 -12.13
#